data_AF-A0A522P420-F1
#
_entry.id   AF-A0A522P420-F1
#
_cell.length_a   1.000
_cell.length_b   1.000
_cell.length_c   1.000
_cell.angle_alpha   90.00
_cell.angle_beta   90.00
_cell.angle_gamma   90.00
#
_symmetry.space_group_name_H-M   'P 1'
#
loop_
_entity.id
_entity.type
_entity.pdbx_description
1 polymer ?
#
loop_
_entity_poly.entity_id
_entity_poly.type
_entity_poly.pdbx_seq_one_letter_code
_entity_poly.pdbx_strand_id
1 'polypeptide(L)'
;MSKYIFIYNGPATPMDQFTEEQSAEQMAAWGTWMGSVGAALVDGGAPFGARASVGDDGSERTPTELQGYSIVEAADLEGAKALSAGLPFLSEGNGRFSLEIFELVDVQM
;
A
#
# COMPACT_ATOMS: atom_id res chain seq x y z
N MET A 1 13.70 12.68 -9.42
CA MET A 1 12.52 11.82 -9.25
C MET A 1 12.01 12.09 -7.86
N SER A 2 10.70 12.17 -7.70
CA SER A 2 10.05 12.34 -6.39
C SER A 2 9.73 10.97 -5.82
N LYS A 3 9.68 10.90 -4.48
CA LYS A 3 9.19 9.72 -3.77
C LYS A 3 7.68 9.82 -3.67
N TYR A 4 7.00 8.70 -3.89
CA TYR A 4 5.56 8.57 -3.74
C TYR A 4 5.28 7.42 -2.78
N ILE A 5 4.39 7.66 -1.84
CA ILE A 5 3.88 6.61 -0.96
C ILE A 5 2.61 6.03 -1.54
N PHE A 6 2.58 4.71 -1.60
CA PHE A 6 1.41 3.90 -1.89
C PHE A 6 0.82 3.47 -0.56
N ILE A 7 -0.41 3.88 -0.28
CA ILE A 7 -1.15 3.51 0.92
C ILE A 7 -2.29 2.58 0.50
N TYR A 8 -2.28 1.36 1.06
CA TYR A 8 -3.26 0.33 0.74
C TYR A 8 -4.50 0.52 1.61
N ASN A 9 -5.65 0.83 1.00
CA ASN A 9 -6.90 1.10 1.70
C ASN A 9 -7.99 0.11 1.28
N GLY A 10 -8.65 -0.51 2.25
CA GLY A 10 -9.79 -1.38 2.04
C GLY A 10 -9.83 -2.56 3.01
N PRO A 11 -10.93 -3.32 3.02
CA PRO A 11 -11.18 -4.38 4.00
C PRO A 11 -10.39 -5.64 3.65
N ALA A 12 -9.06 -5.62 3.83
CA ALA A 12 -8.24 -6.79 3.52
C ALA A 12 -8.47 -7.91 4.53
N THR A 13 -8.55 -9.13 4.01
CA THR A 13 -8.61 -10.36 4.79
C THR A 13 -7.41 -10.43 5.74
N PRO A 14 -7.62 -10.72 7.04
CA PRO A 14 -6.52 -10.96 7.97
C PRO A 14 -5.62 -12.12 7.52
N MET A 15 -4.30 -11.97 7.69
CA MET A 15 -3.30 -12.97 7.25
C MET A 15 -3.49 -14.36 7.88
N ASP A 16 -4.08 -14.42 9.08
CA ASP A 16 -4.37 -15.67 9.81
C ASP A 16 -5.59 -16.43 9.25
N GLN A 17 -6.33 -15.83 8.31
CA GLN A 17 -7.47 -16.46 7.64
C GLN A 17 -7.11 -17.08 6.29
N PHE A 18 -5.88 -16.89 5.82
CA PHE A 18 -5.40 -17.50 4.58
C PHE A 18 -4.90 -18.92 4.84
N THR A 19 -5.18 -19.83 3.90
CA THR A 19 -4.49 -21.12 3.84
C THR A 19 -3.02 -20.92 3.47
N GLU A 20 -2.18 -21.94 3.72
CA GLU A 20 -0.77 -21.91 3.31
C GLU A 20 -0.62 -21.71 1.78
N GLU A 21 -1.48 -22.34 0.99
CA GLU A 21 -1.52 -22.19 -0.47
C GLU A 21 -1.87 -20.74 -0.88
N GLN A 22 -2.92 -20.16 -0.31
CA GLN A 22 -3.31 -18.79 -0.63
C GLN A 22 -2.24 -17.77 -0.20
N SER A 23 -1.59 -18.02 0.95
CA SER A 23 -0.47 -17.19 1.41
C SER A 23 0.71 -17.27 0.43
N ALA A 24 1.06 -18.46 -0.05
CA ALA A 24 2.11 -18.66 -1.04
C ALA A 24 1.80 -17.99 -2.38
N GLU A 25 0.57 -18.11 -2.89
CA GLU A 25 0.10 -17.41 -4.09
C GLU A 25 0.19 -15.89 -3.92
N GLN A 26 -0.24 -15.37 -2.77
CA GLN A 26 -0.22 -13.95 -2.50
C GLN A 26 1.22 -13.41 -2.44
N MET A 27 2.12 -14.14 -1.77
CA MET A 27 3.55 -13.82 -1.72
C MET A 27 4.20 -13.84 -3.11
N ALA A 28 3.86 -14.82 -3.95
CA ALA A 28 4.37 -14.91 -5.32
C ALA A 28 3.87 -13.74 -6.20
N ALA A 29 2.59 -13.36 -6.06
CA ALA A 29 2.02 -12.22 -6.76
C ALA A 29 2.71 -10.90 -6.34
N TRP A 30 2.95 -10.73 -5.03
CA TRP A 30 3.70 -9.57 -4.51
C TRP A 30 5.14 -9.55 -5.04
N GLY A 31 5.84 -10.69 -5.02
CA GLY A 31 7.19 -10.79 -5.57
C GLY A 31 7.24 -10.45 -7.06
N THR A 32 6.22 -10.85 -7.83
CA THR A 32 6.10 -10.53 -9.27
C THR A 32 5.95 -9.04 -9.49
N TRP A 33 5.04 -8.38 -8.74
CA TRP A 33 4.86 -6.93 -8.83
C TRP A 33 6.11 -6.16 -8.37
N MET A 34 6.72 -6.55 -7.24
CA MET A 34 7.96 -5.91 -6.78
C MET A 34 9.07 -6.05 -7.83
N GLY A 35 9.17 -7.21 -8.47
CA GLY A 35 10.11 -7.44 -9.58
C GLY A 35 9.84 -6.58 -10.81
N SER A 36 8.56 -6.29 -11.13
CA SER A 36 8.20 -5.43 -12.27
C SER A 36 8.46 -3.94 -11.99
N VAL A 37 8.25 -3.49 -10.76
CA VAL A 37 8.59 -2.12 -10.32
C VAL A 37 10.12 -1.94 -10.26
N GLY A 38 10.84 -2.97 -9.81
CA GLY A 38 12.30 -3.02 -9.84
C GLY A 38 12.95 -1.90 -9.03
N ALA A 39 13.92 -1.21 -9.62
CA ALA A 39 14.70 -0.16 -8.94
C ALA A 39 13.87 1.07 -8.53
N ALA A 40 12.66 1.22 -9.07
CA ALA A 40 11.75 2.28 -8.63
C ALA A 40 11.12 1.98 -7.26
N LEU A 41 11.17 0.74 -6.76
CA LEU A 41 10.68 0.39 -5.42
C LEU A 41 11.73 0.76 -4.37
N VAL A 42 11.54 1.91 -3.73
CA VAL A 42 12.46 2.44 -2.72
C VAL A 42 12.30 1.73 -1.39
N ASP A 43 11.05 1.42 -1.04
CA ASP A 43 10.71 0.66 0.16
C ASP A 43 9.57 -0.32 -0.19
N GLY A 44 9.81 -1.62 0.01
CA GLY A 44 8.76 -2.65 -0.10
C GLY A 44 7.65 -2.46 0.95
N GLY A 45 7.94 -1.70 2.00
CA GLY A 45 7.04 -1.27 3.03
C GLY A 45 6.62 -2.38 3.98
N ALA A 46 5.50 -2.18 4.68
CA ALA A 46 5.05 -3.09 5.72
C ALA A 46 3.52 -3.13 5.83
N PRO A 47 2.95 -4.30 6.16
CA PRO A 47 1.55 -4.41 6.55
C PRO A 47 1.31 -3.74 7.91
N PHE A 48 0.13 -3.13 8.08
CA PHE A 48 -0.28 -2.50 9.35
C PHE A 48 -0.93 -3.52 10.29
N GLY A 49 -0.54 -3.46 11.56
CA GLY A 49 -1.04 -4.32 12.62
C GLY A 49 -2.16 -3.68 13.44
N ALA A 50 -2.07 -3.83 14.77
CA ALA A 50 -3.00 -3.19 15.70
C ALA A 50 -3.08 -1.68 15.46
N ARG A 51 -4.31 -1.13 15.43
CA ARG A 51 -4.59 0.25 15.05
C ARG A 51 -5.50 0.94 16.06
N ALA A 52 -5.27 2.22 16.27
CA ALA A 52 -6.10 3.12 17.06
C ALA A 52 -6.13 4.48 16.34
N SER A 53 -7.16 5.28 16.59
CA SER A 53 -7.23 6.66 16.09
C SER A 53 -7.67 7.57 17.23
N VAL A 54 -7.04 8.73 17.31
CA VAL A 54 -7.22 9.70 18.39
C VAL A 54 -7.45 11.07 17.76
N GLY A 55 -8.49 11.77 18.21
CA GLY A 55 -8.79 13.15 17.81
C GLY A 55 -7.82 14.14 18.45
N ASP A 56 -7.75 15.35 17.89
CA ASP A 56 -7.00 16.47 18.47
C ASP A 56 -7.56 16.95 19.82
N ASP A 57 -8.82 16.61 20.11
CA ASP A 57 -9.49 16.75 21.41
C ASP A 57 -9.20 15.60 22.40
N GLY A 58 -8.38 14.63 22.00
CA GLY A 58 -8.06 13.44 22.80
C GLY A 58 -9.15 12.36 22.79
N SER A 59 -10.22 12.51 22.01
CA SER A 59 -11.27 11.50 21.88
C SER A 59 -10.80 10.30 21.07
N GLU A 60 -11.30 9.10 21.41
CA GLU A 60 -11.13 7.93 20.56
C GLU A 60 -11.94 8.08 19.27
N ARG A 61 -11.34 7.70 18.14
CA ARG A 61 -11.95 7.70 16.81
C ARG A 61 -11.85 6.31 16.20
N THR A 62 -12.75 6.02 15.26
CA THR A 62 -12.67 4.79 14.46
C THR A 62 -11.41 4.86 13.57
N PRO A 63 -10.50 3.87 13.67
CA PRO A 63 -9.37 3.78 12.76
C PRO A 63 -9.80 3.56 11.31
N THR A 64 -9.00 4.02 10.36
CA THR A 64 -9.22 3.78 8.94
C THR A 64 -8.95 2.33 8.53
N GLU A 65 -9.37 1.97 7.33
CA GLU A 65 -9.12 0.66 6.70
C GLU A 65 -7.75 0.61 5.99
N LEU A 66 -6.76 1.35 6.49
CA LEU A 66 -5.42 1.28 5.93
C LEU A 66 -4.73 -0.02 6.34
N GLN A 67 -4.10 -0.69 5.37
CA GLN A 67 -3.59 -2.04 5.50
C GLN A 67 -2.06 -2.12 5.39
N GLY A 68 -1.40 -1.08 4.88
CA GLY A 68 0.05 -1.03 4.77
C GLY A 68 0.50 0.06 3.82
N TYR A 69 1.79 0.06 3.51
CA TYR A 69 2.36 0.98 2.53
C TYR A 69 3.45 0.33 1.69
N SER A 70 3.83 1.01 0.61
CA SER A 70 5.13 0.90 -0.07
C SER A 70 5.58 2.29 -0.54
N ILE A 71 6.87 2.48 -0.83
CA ILE A 71 7.39 3.75 -1.36
C ILE A 71 8.05 3.48 -2.70
N VAL A 72 7.67 4.26 -3.71
CA VAL A 72 8.24 4.21 -5.05
C VAL A 72 8.86 5.55 -5.45
N GLU A 73 9.79 5.54 -6.39
CA GLU A 73 10.31 6.72 -7.06
C GLU A 73 9.78 6.81 -8.49
N ALA A 74 9.30 8.00 -8.87
CA ALA A 74 8.81 8.28 -10.21
C ALA A 74 9.13 9.72 -10.64
N ALA A 75 8.97 10.01 -11.93
CA ALA A 75 9.18 11.35 -12.47
C ALA A 75 8.07 12.33 -12.04
N ASP A 76 6.84 11.83 -11.93
CA ASP A 76 5.63 12.57 -11.58
C ASP A 76 4.56 11.60 -11.02
N LEU A 77 3.39 12.15 -10.66
CA LEU A 77 2.27 11.39 -10.12
C LEU A 77 1.69 10.37 -11.12
N GLU A 78 1.71 10.66 -12.43
CA GLU A 78 1.23 9.72 -13.44
C GLU A 78 2.19 8.54 -13.59
N GLY A 79 3.51 8.79 -13.52
CA GLY A 79 4.53 7.76 -13.43
C GLY A 79 4.37 6.89 -12.19
N ALA A 80 4.08 7.49 -11.03
CA ALA A 80 3.77 6.73 -9.82
C ALA A 80 2.52 5.88 -10.01
N LYS A 81 1.43 6.43 -10.53
CA LYS A 81 0.21 5.66 -10.84
C LYS A 81 0.48 4.49 -11.80
N ALA A 82 1.34 4.67 -12.80
CA ALA A 82 1.68 3.59 -13.72
C ALA A 82 2.35 2.38 -13.01
N LEU A 83 3.12 2.62 -11.94
CA LEU A 83 3.74 1.56 -11.13
C LEU A 83 2.74 0.75 -10.28
N SER A 84 1.47 1.18 -10.19
CA SER A 84 0.42 0.38 -9.57
C SER A 84 -0.10 -0.76 -10.45
N ALA A 85 0.35 -0.83 -11.71
CA ALA A 85 -0.07 -1.89 -12.62
C ALA A 85 0.37 -3.28 -12.13
N GLY A 86 -0.56 -4.22 -12.05
CA GLY A 86 -0.31 -5.57 -11.57
C GLY A 86 -0.16 -5.70 -10.06
N LEU A 87 -0.48 -4.64 -9.29
CA LEU A 87 -0.39 -4.65 -7.84
C LEU A 87 -1.44 -5.61 -7.24
N PRO A 88 -1.03 -6.66 -6.49
CA PRO A 88 -1.95 -7.73 -6.08
C PRO A 88 -3.12 -7.27 -5.21
N PHE A 89 -2.91 -6.22 -4.42
CA PHE A 89 -3.95 -5.59 -3.58
C PHE A 89 -5.17 -5.10 -4.38
N LEU A 90 -5.01 -4.81 -5.68
CA LEU A 90 -6.08 -4.33 -6.55
C LEU A 90 -6.68 -5.44 -7.45
N SER A 91 -6.32 -6.71 -7.22
CA SER A 91 -6.69 -7.84 -8.08
C SER A 91 -8.19 -8.16 -8.08
N GLU A 92 -8.95 -7.79 -7.03
CA GLU A 92 -10.39 -8.05 -6.97
C GLU A 92 -11.21 -7.25 -8.00
N GLY A 93 -10.73 -6.07 -8.42
CA GLY A 93 -11.37 -5.26 -9.48
C GLY A 93 -12.80 -4.77 -9.19
N ASN A 94 -13.32 -4.91 -7.97
CA ASN A 94 -14.70 -4.54 -7.62
C ASN A 94 -14.84 -3.17 -6.93
N GLY A 95 -13.74 -2.41 -6.80
CA GLY A 95 -13.73 -1.05 -6.26
C GLY A 95 -13.76 -0.95 -4.73
N ARG A 96 -13.73 -2.07 -3.98
CA ARG A 96 -13.64 -2.04 -2.50
C ARG A 96 -12.23 -1.79 -1.97
N PHE A 97 -11.23 -1.95 -2.81
CA PHE A 97 -9.82 -1.69 -2.51
C PHE A 97 -9.34 -0.49 -3.31
N SER A 98 -8.70 0.47 -2.64
CA SER A 98 -8.06 1.62 -3.27
C SER A 98 -6.58 1.69 -2.91
N LEU A 99 -5.80 2.24 -3.83
CA LEU A 99 -4.43 2.63 -3.62
C LEU A 99 -4.39 4.15 -3.54
N GLU A 100 -4.17 4.70 -2.36
CA GLU A 100 -3.97 6.14 -2.21
C GLU A 100 -2.50 6.46 -2.52
N ILE A 101 -2.27 7.44 -3.40
CA ILE A 101 -0.92 7.78 -3.87
C ILE A 101 -0.63 9.22 -3.52
N PHE A 102 0.41 9.45 -2.71
CA PHE A 102 0.83 10.79 -2.30
C PHE A 102 2.29 11.03 -2.66
N GLU A 103 2.60 12.21 -3.18
CA GLU A 103 3.98 12.67 -3.27
C GLU A 103 4.50 12.98 -1.86
N LEU A 104 5.67 12.43 -1.53
CA LEU A 104 6.40 12.75 -0.32
C LEU A 104 7.24 14.00 -0.59
N VAL A 105 6.71 15.15 -0.18
CA VAL A 105 7.40 16.43 -0.29
C VAL A 105 8.37 16.62 0.88
N ASP A 106 9.57 17.10 0.57
CA ASP A 106 10.52 17.48 1.61
C ASP A 106 9.96 18.62 2.46
N VAL A 107 10.14 18.52 3.78
CA VAL A 107 9.80 19.61 4.69
C VAL A 107 10.80 20.74 4.43
N GLN A 108 10.32 21.85 3.85
CA GLN A 108 11.06 23.10 3.87
C GLN A 108 11.08 23.61 5.31
N MET A 109 12.24 23.48 5.97
CA MET A 109 12.50 24.10 7.28
C MET A 109 12.87 25.57 7.13
#